data_AF-A0ABD1NK36-F1
#
_entry.id   AF-A0ABD1NK36-F1
#
_cell.length_a   1.000
_cell.length_b   1.000
_cell.length_c   1.000
_cell.angle_alpha   90.00
_cell.angle_beta   90.00
_cell.angle_gamma   90.00
#
_symmetry.space_group_name_H-M   'P 1'
#
loop_
_entity.id
_entity.type
_entity.pdbx_description
1 polymer ?
#
loop_
_entity_poly.entity_id
_entity_poly.type
_entity_poly.pdbx_seq_one_letter_code
_entity_poly.pdbx_strand_id
1 'polypeptide(L)'
;MSLAPKDEHEAQVQFALERGIPAISAVMGTKRLPYPGKVFDVVHCARCRVPWHIEGGKLLLEPNRVLRPGGFFVWSATPIYQKLPEDVEIWREMKELTKAMCWEVVSISRDKLNGVGIAVYKKPTSNECYEKRSKNQPPICPDSDDPNAAWNVPLQACMHKVPVNSTERGSQWPEKWPARLTNTPYWLINSQVGVYGKPAPEDFSADSEHWKRIVSKSYLSGMGINWSNVRNVMDMRAVYG
;
A
#
# COMPACT_ATOMS: atom_id res chain seq x y z
N MET A 1 7.89 3.68 3.78
CA MET A 1 6.81 4.28 4.57
C MET A 1 6.30 3.24 5.55
N SER A 2 6.21 3.58 6.83
CA SER A 2 5.78 2.69 7.91
C SER A 2 4.38 3.08 8.40
N LEU A 3 3.62 2.11 8.89
CA LEU A 3 2.31 2.33 9.49
C LEU A 3 2.24 1.55 10.79
N ALA A 4 1.87 2.22 11.88
CA ALA A 4 1.65 1.59 13.17
C ALA A 4 0.55 2.32 13.94
N PRO A 5 -0.23 1.60 14.77
CA PRO A 5 -1.16 2.22 15.70
C PRO A 5 -0.40 2.99 16.78
N LYS A 6 -1.10 3.86 17.51
CA LYS A 6 -0.63 4.27 18.85
C LYS A 6 -1.01 3.14 19.81
N ASP A 7 -0.06 2.29 20.14
CA ASP A 7 -0.22 1.16 21.06
C ASP A 7 0.67 1.33 22.30
N GLU A 8 0.83 0.27 23.10
CA GLU A 8 1.73 0.23 24.27
C GLU A 8 3.20 0.55 23.95
N HIS A 9 3.58 0.53 22.67
CA HIS A 9 4.90 0.90 22.19
C HIS A 9 4.99 2.36 21.74
N GLU A 10 3.95 3.18 22.02
CA GLU A 10 3.64 4.62 21.86
C GLU A 10 4.49 5.50 20.92
N ALA A 11 5.79 5.24 20.81
CA ALA A 11 6.78 6.02 20.08
C ALA A 11 7.31 5.37 18.79
N GLN A 12 6.80 4.22 18.31
CA GLN A 12 7.35 3.59 17.08
C GLN A 12 7.29 4.53 15.85
N VAL A 13 6.15 5.19 15.65
CA VAL A 13 5.98 6.18 14.57
C VAL A 13 6.87 7.39 14.79
N GLN A 14 6.90 7.92 16.02
CA GLN A 14 7.74 9.05 16.38
C GLN A 14 9.23 8.76 16.13
N PHE A 15 9.71 7.60 16.55
CA PHE A 15 11.09 7.16 16.39
C PHE A 15 11.49 6.99 14.91
N ALA A 16 10.56 6.49 14.08
CA ALA A 16 10.75 6.41 12.64
C ALA A 16 10.87 7.81 12.02
N LEU A 17 9.97 8.72 12.39
CA LEU A 17 10.00 10.11 11.92
C LEU A 17 11.28 10.83 12.35
N GLU A 18 11.74 10.67 13.60
CA GLU A 18 13.00 11.24 14.10
C GLU A 18 14.23 10.75 13.33
N ARG A 19 14.14 9.57 12.70
CA ARG A 19 15.17 8.99 11.83
C ARG A 19 14.97 9.33 10.35
N GLY A 20 14.02 10.19 10.00
CA GLY A 20 13.72 10.57 8.62
C GLY A 20 13.05 9.45 7.81
N ILE A 21 12.46 8.45 8.48
CA ILE A 21 11.71 7.39 7.82
C ILE A 21 10.24 7.82 7.79
N PRO A 22 9.61 7.96 6.60
CA PRO A 22 8.21 8.32 6.51
C PRO A 22 7.35 7.30 7.27
N ALA A 23 6.54 7.76 8.22
CA ALA A 23 5.69 6.91 9.03
C ALA A 23 4.35 7.60 9.34
N ILE A 24 3.29 6.81 9.47
CA ILE A 24 1.95 7.30 9.79
C ILE A 24 1.41 6.57 11.01
N SER A 25 0.87 7.34 11.96
CA SER A 25 0.09 6.84 13.09
C SER A 25 -1.33 6.56 12.63
N ALA A 26 -1.65 5.29 12.38
CA ALA A 26 -2.96 4.86 11.91
C ALA A 26 -3.26 3.42 12.34
N VAL A 27 -4.55 3.10 12.47
CA VAL A 27 -5.05 1.76 12.80
C VAL A 27 -5.75 1.19 11.56
N MET A 28 -5.51 -0.09 11.27
CA MET A 28 -6.30 -0.84 10.30
C MET A 28 -7.42 -1.58 11.04
N GLY A 29 -8.68 -1.36 10.65
CA GLY A 29 -9.81 -2.05 11.31
C GLY A 29 -11.19 -1.63 10.80
N THR A 30 -11.48 -0.34 10.79
CA THR A 30 -12.81 0.19 10.43
C THR A 30 -12.85 0.85 9.06
N LYS A 31 -11.78 1.57 8.72
CA LYS A 31 -11.65 2.34 7.48
C LYS A 31 -10.49 1.81 6.64
N ARG A 32 -10.56 2.07 5.33
CA ARG A 32 -9.43 1.86 4.41
C ARG A 32 -8.22 2.65 4.88
N LEU A 33 -7.03 2.14 4.53
CA LEU A 33 -5.82 2.94 4.58
C LEU A 33 -5.99 4.16 3.67
N PRO A 34 -5.40 5.32 4.02
CA PRO A 34 -5.55 6.58 3.28
C PRO A 34 -4.71 6.60 1.99
N TYR A 35 -4.72 5.50 1.25
CA TYR A 35 -4.00 5.33 0.00
C TYR A 35 -4.95 4.83 -1.08
N PRO A 36 -4.83 5.33 -2.33
CA PRO A 36 -5.53 4.75 -3.46
C PRO A 36 -5.18 3.28 -3.66
N GLY A 37 -6.02 2.55 -4.38
CA GLY A 37 -5.72 1.18 -4.75
C GLY A 37 -4.51 1.10 -5.68
N LYS A 38 -3.78 -0.03 -5.63
CA LYS A 38 -2.71 -0.35 -6.59
C LYS A 38 -1.56 0.68 -6.59
N VAL A 39 -1.10 1.10 -5.40
CA VAL A 39 -0.04 2.12 -5.23
C VAL A 39 1.23 1.63 -4.51
N PHE A 40 1.23 0.42 -3.95
CA PHE A 40 2.42 -0.19 -3.35
C PHE A 40 2.95 -1.36 -4.16
N ASP A 41 4.28 -1.42 -4.27
CA ASP A 41 5.00 -2.54 -4.89
C ASP A 41 5.16 -3.69 -3.90
N VAL A 42 5.33 -3.36 -2.61
CA VAL A 42 5.51 -4.30 -1.51
C VAL A 42 4.79 -3.79 -0.26
N VAL A 43 4.14 -4.69 0.46
CA VAL A 43 3.64 -4.49 1.82
C VAL A 43 4.34 -5.51 2.71
N HIS A 44 5.03 -5.04 3.75
CA HIS A 44 5.75 -5.90 4.69
C HIS A 44 5.14 -5.77 6.09
N CYS A 45 4.71 -6.89 6.67
CA CYS A 45 4.39 -7.00 8.09
C CYS A 45 5.48 -7.82 8.78
N ALA A 46 6.24 -7.16 9.65
CA ALA A 46 7.20 -7.81 10.55
C ALA A 46 6.62 -7.82 11.96
N ARG A 47 6.30 -9.01 12.47
CA ARG A 47 5.74 -9.26 13.82
C ARG A 47 4.59 -8.32 14.19
N CYS A 48 3.77 -7.93 13.21
CA CYS A 48 2.74 -6.90 13.39
C CYS A 48 1.54 -7.35 14.22
N ARG A 49 1.43 -8.64 14.57
CA ARG A 49 0.32 -9.24 15.35
C ARG A 49 -1.08 -8.96 14.79
N VAL A 50 -1.18 -8.58 13.51
CA VAL A 50 -2.47 -8.36 12.86
C VAL A 50 -3.11 -9.72 12.56
N PRO A 51 -4.36 -9.97 12.99
CA PRO A 51 -5.05 -11.22 12.73
C PRO A 51 -5.57 -11.22 11.29
N TRP A 52 -4.69 -11.48 10.33
CA TRP A 52 -5.00 -11.39 8.90
C TRP A 52 -6.07 -12.37 8.41
N HIS A 53 -6.26 -13.50 9.10
CA HIS A 53 -7.12 -14.62 8.70
C HIS A 53 -8.58 -14.49 9.18
N ILE A 54 -8.82 -13.78 10.28
CA ILE A 54 -10.16 -13.68 10.88
C ILE A 54 -11.10 -12.82 10.04
N GLU A 55 -12.40 -12.85 10.37
CA GLU A 55 -13.44 -12.03 9.74
C GLU A 55 -13.44 -12.12 8.20
N GLY A 56 -13.19 -13.32 7.67
CA GLY A 56 -13.15 -13.55 6.22
C GLY A 56 -11.95 -12.88 5.52
N GLY A 57 -10.88 -12.58 6.27
CA GLY A 57 -9.68 -11.96 5.74
C GLY A 57 -9.80 -10.46 5.52
N LYS A 58 -10.79 -9.80 6.14
CA LYS A 58 -11.11 -8.38 5.92
C LYS A 58 -9.89 -7.46 6.01
N LEU A 59 -8.99 -7.72 6.97
CA LEU A 59 -7.75 -6.96 7.13
C LEU A 59 -6.76 -7.24 6.01
N LEU A 60 -6.63 -8.47 5.51
CA LEU A 60 -5.71 -8.83 4.43
C LEU A 60 -6.18 -8.35 3.05
N LEU A 61 -7.49 -8.16 2.88
CA LEU A 61 -8.10 -7.60 1.67
C LEU A 61 -7.70 -6.14 1.43
N GLU A 62 -7.33 -5.40 2.46
CA GLU A 62 -6.86 -4.03 2.34
C GLU A 62 -5.43 -3.90 1.76
N PRO A 63 -4.42 -4.66 2.25
CA PRO A 63 -3.17 -4.91 1.51
C PRO A 63 -3.42 -5.35 0.07
N ASN A 64 -4.39 -6.24 -0.17
CA ASN A 64 -4.73 -6.64 -1.54
C ASN A 64 -5.24 -5.46 -2.39
N ARG A 65 -6.04 -4.55 -1.84
CA ARG A 65 -6.49 -3.33 -2.55
C ARG A 65 -5.32 -2.42 -2.91
N VAL A 66 -4.43 -2.15 -1.95
CA VAL A 66 -3.35 -1.16 -2.13
C VAL A 66 -2.13 -1.70 -2.88
N LEU A 67 -1.94 -3.03 -2.93
CA LEU A 67 -0.89 -3.66 -3.74
C LEU A 67 -1.19 -3.60 -5.23
N ARG A 68 -0.17 -3.26 -6.02
CA ARG A 68 -0.21 -3.38 -7.49
C ARG A 68 -0.35 -4.84 -7.91
N PRO A 69 -0.98 -5.14 -9.06
CA PRO A 69 -0.90 -6.47 -9.67
C PRO A 69 0.57 -6.91 -9.83
N GLY A 70 0.90 -8.11 -9.38
CA GLY A 70 2.28 -8.61 -9.32
C GLY A 70 3.12 -8.09 -8.14
N GLY A 71 2.57 -7.22 -7.28
CA GLY A 71 3.23 -6.74 -6.07
C GLY A 71 3.30 -7.83 -4.99
N PHE A 72 4.11 -7.57 -3.95
CA PHE A 72 4.45 -8.57 -2.94
C PHE A 72 3.89 -8.25 -1.56
N PHE A 73 3.36 -9.28 -0.89
CA PHE A 73 3.11 -9.25 0.54
C PHE A 73 4.18 -10.09 1.24
N VAL A 74 4.95 -9.45 2.11
CA VAL A 74 5.98 -10.11 2.91
C VAL A 74 5.45 -10.20 4.33
N TRP A 75 5.40 -11.41 4.86
CA TRP A 75 4.94 -11.67 6.21
C TRP A 75 6.02 -12.37 7.00
N SER A 76 6.46 -11.75 8.09
CA SER A 76 7.38 -12.33 9.05
C SER A 76 6.71 -12.38 10.41
N ALA A 77 6.24 -13.55 10.82
CA ALA A 77 5.48 -13.71 12.05
C ALA A 77 5.65 -15.11 12.65
N THR A 78 5.36 -15.23 13.95
CA THR A 78 5.50 -16.49 14.71
C THR A 78 4.79 -17.69 14.06
N PRO A 79 3.61 -17.54 13.41
CA PRO A 79 2.94 -18.67 12.74
C PRO A 79 3.79 -19.37 11.68
N ILE A 80 4.80 -18.70 11.13
CA ILE A 80 5.64 -19.24 10.06
C ILE A 80 6.75 -20.16 10.60
N TYR A 81 7.21 -19.95 11.83
CA TYR A 81 8.41 -20.63 12.35
C TYR A 81 8.25 -21.27 13.74
N GLN A 82 7.15 -21.00 14.43
CA GLN A 82 6.76 -21.68 15.66
C GLN A 82 5.81 -22.85 15.36
N LYS A 83 5.64 -23.74 16.35
CA LYS A 83 4.79 -24.94 16.26
C LYS A 83 3.75 -24.99 17.38
N LEU A 84 3.43 -23.86 17.99
CA LEU A 84 2.35 -23.79 18.97
C LEU A 84 1.01 -24.10 18.26
N PRO A 85 0.03 -24.72 18.94
CA PRO A 85 -1.26 -25.06 18.33
C PRO A 85 -1.93 -23.88 17.63
N GLU A 86 -1.93 -22.70 18.27
CA GLU A 86 -2.48 -21.46 17.70
C GLU A 86 -1.70 -21.00 16.45
N ASP A 87 -0.37 -20.96 16.51
CA ASP A 87 0.49 -20.58 15.37
C ASP A 87 0.26 -21.49 14.16
N VAL A 88 0.11 -22.80 14.38
CA VAL A 88 -0.16 -23.78 13.32
C VAL A 88 -1.52 -23.52 12.67
N GLU A 89 -2.53 -23.19 13.47
CA GLU A 89 -3.87 -22.92 12.97
C GLU A 89 -3.92 -21.60 12.18
N ILE A 90 -3.34 -20.53 12.73
CA ILE A 90 -3.22 -19.25 12.03
C ILE A 90 -2.50 -19.43 10.69
N TRP A 91 -1.43 -20.24 10.66
CA TRP A 91 -0.71 -20.53 9.42
C TRP A 91 -1.56 -21.32 8.42
N ARG A 92 -2.38 -22.26 8.87
CA ARG A 92 -3.30 -23.03 8.04
C ARG A 92 -4.33 -22.11 7.39
N GLU A 93 -5.02 -21.28 8.17
CA GLU A 93 -6.05 -20.37 7.68
C GLU A 93 -5.49 -19.29 6.75
N MET A 94 -4.29 -18.77 7.05
CA MET A 94 -3.60 -17.84 6.15
C MET A 94 -3.29 -18.43 4.79
N LYS A 95 -2.82 -19.69 4.74
CA LYS A 95 -2.60 -20.38 3.45
C LYS A 95 -3.90 -20.59 2.68
N GLU A 96 -4.98 -20.95 3.37
CA GLU A 96 -6.30 -21.11 2.74
C GLU A 96 -6.82 -19.79 2.17
N LEU A 97 -6.74 -18.71 2.95
CA LEU A 97 -7.18 -17.38 2.55
C LEU A 97 -6.36 -16.83 1.36
N THR A 98 -5.03 -16.85 1.46
CA THR A 98 -4.14 -16.38 0.38
C THR A 98 -4.33 -17.16 -0.91
N LYS A 99 -4.52 -18.49 -0.83
CA LYS A 99 -4.89 -19.33 -1.97
C LYS A 99 -6.25 -18.93 -2.56
N ALA A 100 -7.25 -18.69 -1.72
CA ALA A 100 -8.57 -18.23 -2.16
C ALA A 100 -8.54 -16.82 -2.79
N MET A 101 -7.58 -15.98 -2.40
CA MET A 101 -7.27 -14.68 -3.00
C MET A 101 -6.37 -14.77 -4.25
N CYS A 102 -6.06 -15.99 -4.72
CA CYS A 102 -5.19 -16.24 -5.87
C CYS A 102 -3.75 -15.71 -5.71
N TRP A 103 -3.27 -15.54 -4.48
CA TRP A 103 -1.88 -15.17 -4.24
C TRP A 103 -0.96 -16.37 -4.41
N GLU A 104 0.14 -16.17 -5.12
CA GLU A 104 1.17 -17.17 -5.34
C GLU A 104 2.17 -17.14 -4.17
N VAL A 105 2.55 -18.31 -3.64
CA VAL A 105 3.65 -18.41 -2.67
C VAL A 105 4.97 -18.40 -3.44
N VAL A 106 5.74 -17.33 -3.28
CA VAL A 106 7.03 -17.14 -3.95
C VAL A 106 8.14 -17.86 -3.19
N SER A 107 8.16 -17.68 -1.86
CA SER A 107 9.14 -18.33 -1.01
C SER A 107 8.66 -18.39 0.42
N ILE A 108 9.01 -19.47 1.12
CA ILE A 108 8.95 -19.55 2.57
C ILE A 108 10.35 -19.90 3.04
N SER A 109 10.98 -19.01 3.80
CA SER A 109 12.35 -19.18 4.27
C SER A 109 12.41 -18.99 5.78
N ARG A 110 13.45 -19.56 6.38
CA ARG A 110 13.78 -19.37 7.78
C ARG A 110 15.22 -18.90 7.86
N ASP A 111 15.42 -17.73 8.44
CA ASP A 111 16.75 -17.24 8.72
C ASP A 111 17.41 -18.13 9.77
N LYS A 112 18.64 -18.57 9.48
CA LYS A 112 19.37 -19.53 10.30
C LYS A 112 19.96 -18.88 11.55
N LEU A 113 20.23 -17.58 11.52
CA LEU A 113 20.91 -16.87 12.61
C LEU A 113 19.93 -16.46 13.70
N ASN A 114 18.83 -15.82 13.33
CA ASN A 114 17.82 -15.33 14.26
C ASN A 114 16.62 -16.27 14.42
N GLY A 115 16.55 -17.34 13.61
CA GLY A 115 15.49 -18.34 13.67
C GLY A 115 14.12 -17.88 13.16
N VAL A 116 14.04 -16.70 12.54
CA VAL A 116 12.78 -16.06 12.09
C VAL A 116 12.39 -16.56 10.70
N GLY A 117 11.13 -16.95 10.56
CA GLY A 117 10.50 -17.31 9.30
C GLY A 117 9.92 -16.12 8.55
N ILE A 118 9.96 -16.19 7.23
CA ILE A 118 9.39 -15.21 6.30
C ILE A 118 8.64 -15.96 5.20
N ALA A 119 7.41 -15.53 4.91
CA ALA A 119 6.63 -15.96 3.77
C ALA A 119 6.45 -14.77 2.82
N VAL A 120 6.71 -15.00 1.54
CA VAL A 120 6.57 -14.01 0.47
C VAL A 120 5.48 -14.48 -0.46
N TYR A 121 4.46 -13.64 -0.62
CA TYR A 121 3.33 -13.87 -1.51
C TYR A 121 3.34 -12.85 -2.64
N LYS A 122 2.89 -13.25 -3.82
CA LYS A 122 2.74 -12.38 -4.98
C LYS A 122 1.27 -12.29 -5.39
N LYS A 123 0.77 -11.05 -5.51
CA LYS A 123 -0.58 -10.76 -5.98
C LYS A 123 -0.68 -11.12 -7.48
N PRO A 124 -1.80 -11.69 -7.97
CA PRO A 124 -1.95 -12.05 -9.38
C PRO A 124 -1.84 -10.84 -10.31
N THR A 125 -1.42 -11.09 -11.54
CA THR A 125 -1.27 -10.10 -12.62
C THR A 125 -2.42 -10.12 -13.63
N SER A 126 -3.35 -11.06 -13.51
CA SER A 126 -4.54 -11.18 -14.37
C SER A 126 -5.75 -11.68 -13.57
N ASN A 127 -6.94 -11.58 -14.16
CA ASN A 127 -8.19 -12.03 -13.54
C ASN A 127 -8.48 -13.53 -13.74
N GLU A 128 -7.65 -14.26 -14.50
CA GLU A 128 -7.91 -15.66 -14.86
C GLU A 128 -8.12 -16.56 -13.64
N CYS A 129 -7.33 -16.35 -12.59
CA CYS A 129 -7.51 -17.13 -11.36
C CYS A 129 -8.83 -16.78 -10.69
N TYR A 130 -9.22 -15.50 -10.64
CA TYR A 130 -10.49 -15.07 -10.04
C TYR A 130 -11.70 -15.69 -10.76
N GLU A 131 -11.63 -15.77 -12.08
CA GLU A 131 -12.69 -16.34 -12.94
C GLU A 131 -12.82 -17.86 -12.80
N LYS A 132 -11.70 -18.56 -12.52
CA LYS A 132 -11.67 -20.03 -12.35
C LYS A 132 -12.01 -20.50 -10.93
N ARG A 133 -12.34 -19.58 -10.00
CA ARG A 133 -12.64 -19.95 -8.61
C ARG A 133 -13.93 -20.74 -8.51
N SER A 134 -13.86 -21.89 -7.85
CA SER A 134 -15.05 -22.70 -7.51
C SER A 134 -15.96 -22.02 -6.49
N LYS A 135 -15.41 -21.17 -5.62
CA LYS A 135 -16.15 -20.39 -4.61
C LYS A 135 -15.70 -18.93 -4.64
N ASN A 136 -16.67 -18.02 -4.68
CA ASN A 136 -16.42 -16.58 -4.63
C ASN A 136 -16.28 -16.07 -3.19
N GLN A 137 -15.33 -16.64 -2.43
CA GLN A 137 -15.04 -16.29 -1.04
C GLN A 137 -13.52 -16.11 -0.83
N PRO A 138 -13.01 -14.87 -0.63
CA PRO A 138 -13.74 -13.60 -0.57
C PRO A 138 -14.42 -13.20 -1.90
N PRO A 139 -15.54 -12.45 -1.88
CA PRO A 139 -16.23 -12.01 -3.08
C PRO A 139 -15.46 -10.93 -3.84
N ILE A 140 -15.80 -10.72 -5.11
CA ILE A 140 -15.36 -9.55 -5.89
C ILE A 140 -16.22 -8.34 -5.51
N CYS A 141 -15.60 -7.17 -5.33
CA CYS A 141 -16.30 -5.92 -5.04
C CYS A 141 -17.21 -5.52 -6.22
N PRO A 142 -18.36 -4.87 -5.96
CA PRO A 142 -19.18 -4.31 -7.04
C PRO A 142 -18.43 -3.19 -7.76
N ASP A 143 -18.72 -2.98 -9.04
CA ASP A 143 -18.06 -1.94 -9.85
C ASP A 143 -18.32 -0.51 -9.34
N SER A 144 -19.35 -0.32 -8.51
CA SER A 144 -19.63 0.94 -7.82
C SER A 144 -18.67 1.26 -6.67
N ASP A 145 -17.93 0.27 -6.16
CA ASP A 145 -16.95 0.44 -5.10
C ASP A 145 -15.58 0.84 -5.70
N ASP A 146 -15.31 2.15 -5.75
CA ASP A 146 -14.07 2.68 -6.28
C ASP A 146 -12.86 2.25 -5.43
N PRO A 147 -11.87 1.50 -5.98
CA PRO A 147 -10.67 1.11 -5.25
C PRO A 147 -9.77 2.30 -4.86
N ASN A 148 -9.91 3.46 -5.52
CA ASN A 148 -9.11 4.65 -5.24
C ASN A 148 -9.70 5.53 -4.14
N ALA A 149 -11.01 5.42 -3.86
CA ALA A 149 -11.65 6.07 -2.75
C ALA A 149 -11.13 5.49 -1.42
N ALA A 150 -10.36 6.30 -0.70
CA ALA A 150 -9.66 5.88 0.52
C ALA A 150 -10.09 6.69 1.76
N TRP A 151 -10.40 7.98 1.57
CA TRP A 151 -10.70 8.86 2.70
C TRP A 151 -12.08 8.57 3.29
N ASN A 152 -12.10 8.23 4.58
CA ASN A 152 -13.32 7.94 5.34
C ASN A 152 -14.19 6.81 4.75
N VAL A 153 -13.62 5.94 3.91
CA VAL A 153 -14.33 4.80 3.32
C VAL A 153 -14.22 3.59 4.26
N PRO A 154 -15.34 2.93 4.62
CA PRO A 154 -15.31 1.71 5.41
C PRO A 154 -14.51 0.60 4.75
N LEU A 155 -13.82 -0.19 5.57
CA LEU A 155 -13.08 -1.36 5.14
C LEU A 155 -14.05 -2.40 4.52
N GLN A 156 -13.73 -2.87 3.31
CA GLN A 156 -14.59 -3.80 2.56
C GLN A 156 -14.06 -5.23 2.64
N ALA A 157 -14.96 -6.20 2.77
CA ALA A 157 -14.64 -7.62 2.77
C ALA A 157 -14.75 -8.23 1.35
N CYS A 158 -14.16 -7.57 0.35
CA CYS A 158 -14.17 -8.00 -1.05
C CYS A 158 -12.84 -7.67 -1.76
N MET A 159 -12.62 -8.27 -2.93
CA MET A 159 -11.44 -8.04 -3.77
C MET A 159 -11.80 -7.24 -5.03
N HIS A 160 -10.97 -6.28 -5.40
CA HIS A 160 -11.06 -5.62 -6.71
C HIS A 160 -10.37 -6.46 -7.79
N LYS A 161 -10.95 -6.46 -8.99
CA LYS A 161 -10.34 -7.07 -10.18
C LYS A 161 -9.03 -6.39 -10.56
N VAL A 162 -8.15 -7.14 -11.22
CA VAL A 162 -6.98 -6.59 -11.88
C VAL A 162 -7.44 -5.71 -13.05
N PRO A 163 -6.96 -4.45 -13.16
CA PRO A 163 -7.30 -3.56 -14.27
C PRO A 163 -6.89 -4.15 -15.62
N VAL A 164 -7.79 -4.09 -16.61
CA VAL A 164 -7.53 -4.58 -17.98
C VAL A 164 -7.30 -3.43 -18.95
N ASN A 165 -7.92 -2.28 -18.70
CA ASN A 165 -7.74 -1.09 -19.53
C ASN A 165 -6.35 -0.47 -19.28
N SER A 166 -5.59 -0.22 -20.34
CA SER A 166 -4.22 0.31 -20.25
C SER A 166 -4.17 1.68 -19.58
N THR A 167 -5.24 2.48 -19.63
CA THR A 167 -5.31 3.80 -18.98
C THR A 167 -5.69 3.74 -17.50
N GLU A 168 -6.11 2.58 -16.98
CA GLU A 168 -6.50 2.45 -15.57
C GLU A 168 -5.28 2.31 -14.65
N ARG A 169 -5.33 2.95 -13.47
CA ARG A 169 -4.28 2.82 -12.45
C ARG A 169 -4.02 1.36 -12.10
N GLY A 170 -2.76 0.96 -12.20
CA GLY A 170 -2.26 -0.39 -11.89
C GLY A 170 -2.35 -1.40 -13.03
N SER A 171 -2.80 -1.01 -14.22
CA SER A 171 -2.72 -1.81 -15.46
C SER A 171 -1.28 -2.11 -15.89
N GLN A 172 -0.36 -1.18 -15.61
CA GLN A 172 1.06 -1.31 -15.90
C GLN A 172 1.89 -0.84 -14.71
N TRP A 173 3.11 -1.37 -14.62
CA TRP A 173 4.06 -0.93 -13.61
C TRP A 173 4.52 0.50 -13.93
N PRO A 174 4.52 1.42 -12.95
CA PRO A 174 5.04 2.75 -13.17
C PRO A 174 6.56 2.70 -13.34
N GLU A 175 7.10 3.81 -13.84
CA GLU A 175 8.53 4.04 -14.00
C GLU A 175 9.35 3.63 -12.78
N LYS A 176 10.60 3.25 -13.00
CA LYS A 176 11.51 2.91 -11.91
C LYS A 176 11.91 4.17 -11.13
N TRP A 177 12.25 3.99 -9.87
CA TRP A 177 12.89 5.06 -9.10
C TRP A 177 14.26 5.43 -9.72
N PRO A 178 14.64 6.71 -9.81
CA PRO A 178 13.92 7.90 -9.30
C PRO A 178 12.95 8.55 -10.31
N ALA A 179 12.91 8.10 -11.57
CA ALA A 179 12.11 8.73 -12.64
C ALA A 179 10.61 8.84 -12.28
N ARG A 180 10.09 7.88 -11.51
CA ARG A 180 8.72 7.90 -10.97
C ARG A 180 8.35 9.17 -10.19
N LEU A 181 9.32 9.85 -9.56
CA LEU A 181 9.07 11.05 -8.76
C LEU A 181 8.58 12.23 -9.59
N THR A 182 9.02 12.32 -10.85
CA THR A 182 8.82 13.50 -11.69
C THR A 182 7.97 13.22 -12.90
N ASN A 183 7.89 11.96 -13.34
CA ASN A 183 7.14 11.60 -14.52
C ASN A 183 5.64 11.62 -14.24
N THR A 184 4.90 12.26 -15.13
CA THR A 184 3.44 12.27 -15.10
C THR A 184 2.90 10.85 -15.18
N PRO A 185 2.07 10.42 -14.22
CA PRO A 185 1.53 9.07 -14.24
C PRO A 185 0.65 8.81 -15.47
N TYR A 186 0.84 7.66 -16.10
CA TYR A 186 0.12 7.27 -17.32
C TYR A 186 -1.42 7.19 -17.16
N TRP A 187 -1.90 7.02 -15.92
CA TRP A 187 -3.33 6.91 -15.61
C TRP A 187 -4.01 8.28 -15.47
N LEU A 188 -3.24 9.38 -15.51
CA LEU A 188 -3.80 10.70 -15.72
C LEU A 188 -4.04 10.87 -17.21
N ILE A 189 -5.27 11.16 -17.60
CA ILE A 189 -5.69 11.29 -19.00
C ILE A 189 -6.27 12.67 -19.26
N ASN A 190 -6.12 13.18 -20.48
CA ASN A 190 -6.54 14.55 -20.84
C ASN A 190 -8.06 14.77 -20.76
N SER A 191 -8.87 13.71 -20.73
CA SER A 191 -10.31 13.84 -20.51
C SER A 191 -10.69 14.10 -19.06
N GLN A 192 -9.78 13.84 -18.11
CA GLN A 192 -9.97 14.16 -16.70
C GLN A 192 -9.52 15.58 -16.42
N VAL A 193 -10.32 16.31 -15.66
CA VAL A 193 -9.96 17.65 -15.17
C VAL A 193 -9.19 17.49 -13.86
N GLY A 194 -8.00 18.07 -13.81
CA GLY A 194 -7.16 18.18 -12.62
C GLY A 194 -7.73 19.14 -11.58
N VAL A 195 -7.06 19.26 -10.45
CA VAL A 195 -7.54 20.05 -9.30
C VAL A 195 -7.59 21.54 -9.58
N TYR A 196 -6.74 22.05 -10.46
CA TYR A 196 -6.71 23.47 -10.85
C TYR A 196 -7.38 23.73 -12.20
N GLY A 197 -8.25 22.82 -12.67
CA GLY A 197 -9.11 23.04 -13.84
C GLY A 197 -8.44 22.82 -15.20
N LYS A 198 -7.18 22.38 -15.23
CA LYS A 198 -6.47 21.95 -16.43
C LYS A 198 -6.71 20.47 -16.71
N PRO A 199 -6.45 19.96 -17.92
CA PRO A 199 -6.44 18.51 -18.10
C PRO A 199 -5.36 17.88 -17.19
N ALA A 200 -5.68 16.69 -16.64
CA ALA A 200 -4.98 16.15 -15.48
C ALA A 200 -3.45 15.98 -15.66
N PRO A 201 -2.93 15.54 -16.82
CA PRO A 201 -1.49 15.46 -17.05
C PRO A 201 -0.78 16.83 -17.04
N GLU A 202 -1.39 17.83 -17.66
CA GLU A 202 -0.88 19.20 -17.69
C GLU A 202 -0.94 19.84 -16.31
N ASP A 203 -1.97 19.51 -15.53
CA ASP A 203 -2.14 20.01 -14.17
C ASP A 203 -1.08 19.47 -13.21
N PHE A 204 -0.85 18.15 -13.26
CA PHE A 204 0.23 17.49 -12.51
C PHE A 204 1.60 18.10 -12.86
N SER A 205 1.87 18.30 -14.15
CA SER A 205 3.15 18.84 -14.63
C SER A 205 3.34 20.28 -14.14
N ALA A 206 2.29 21.10 -14.20
CA ALA A 206 2.32 22.48 -13.72
C ALA A 206 2.49 22.58 -12.20
N ASP A 207 1.82 21.71 -11.42
CA ASP A 207 1.95 21.64 -9.96
C ASP A 207 3.36 21.17 -9.55
N SER A 208 3.91 20.16 -10.22
CA SER A 208 5.28 19.68 -9.98
C SER A 208 6.32 20.79 -10.21
N GLU A 209 6.22 21.53 -11.32
CA GLU A 209 7.12 22.65 -11.60
C GLU A 209 6.91 23.83 -10.64
N HIS A 210 5.66 24.09 -10.23
CA HIS A 210 5.36 25.07 -9.20
C HIS A 210 6.08 24.72 -7.89
N TRP A 211 5.92 23.50 -7.37
CA TRP A 211 6.53 23.07 -6.11
C TRP A 211 8.05 23.01 -6.17
N LYS A 212 8.64 22.51 -7.26
CA LYS A 212 10.11 22.58 -7.47
C LYS A 212 10.62 24.00 -7.34
N ARG A 213 9.91 24.97 -7.92
CA ARG A 213 10.26 26.40 -7.84
C ARG A 213 10.06 26.96 -6.43
N ILE A 214 8.96 26.65 -5.75
CA ILE A 214 8.71 27.12 -4.38
C ILE A 214 9.77 26.59 -3.42
N VAL A 215 10.07 25.29 -3.48
CA VAL A 215 11.08 24.67 -2.61
C VAL A 215 12.45 25.30 -2.87
N SER A 216 12.88 25.39 -4.12
CA SER A 216 14.21 25.90 -4.47
C SER A 216 14.39 27.40 -4.23
N LYS A 217 13.39 28.23 -4.55
CA LYS A 217 13.52 29.69 -4.49
C LYS A 217 13.03 30.31 -3.19
N SER A 218 12.10 29.67 -2.48
CA SER A 218 11.48 30.24 -1.29
C SER A 218 11.83 29.46 -0.03
N TYR A 219 11.68 28.13 -0.01
CA TYR A 219 11.89 27.37 1.22
C TYR A 219 13.39 27.25 1.55
N LEU A 220 14.20 26.73 0.61
CA LEU A 220 15.61 26.46 0.87
C LEU A 220 16.42 27.71 1.20
N SER A 221 16.12 28.85 0.57
CA SER A 221 16.89 30.10 0.69
C SER A 221 16.15 31.26 1.36
N GLY A 222 14.82 31.29 1.33
CA GLY A 222 14.03 32.49 1.62
C GLY A 222 13.38 32.55 3.01
N MET A 223 13.37 31.46 3.78
CA MET A 223 12.68 31.40 5.08
C MET A 223 13.59 31.59 6.30
N GLY A 224 14.91 31.78 6.11
CA GLY A 224 15.87 31.87 7.23
C GLY A 224 15.93 30.60 8.11
N ILE A 225 15.40 29.48 7.62
CA ILE A 225 15.37 28.20 8.32
C ILE A 225 16.75 27.57 8.21
N ASN A 226 17.33 27.19 9.36
CA ASN A 226 18.49 26.33 9.35
C ASN A 226 18.07 24.88 9.06
N TRP A 227 18.10 24.52 7.78
CA TRP A 227 17.72 23.20 7.28
C TRP A 227 18.50 22.04 7.92
N SER A 228 19.68 22.28 8.51
CA SER A 228 20.43 21.24 9.24
C SER A 228 19.67 20.68 10.46
N ASN A 229 18.75 21.47 11.02
CA ASN A 229 17.95 21.12 12.19
C ASN A 229 16.56 20.59 11.84
N VAL A 230 16.18 20.62 10.55
CA VAL A 230 14.90 20.13 10.07
C VAL A 230 15.07 18.70 9.57
N ARG A 231 14.34 17.76 10.16
CA ARG A 231 14.39 16.34 9.77
C ARG A 231 13.37 15.96 8.71
N ASN A 232 12.18 16.54 8.76
CA ASN A 232 11.08 16.26 7.84
C ASN A 232 10.28 17.54 7.56
N VAL A 233 9.75 17.63 6.34
CA VAL A 233 8.74 18.63 5.96
C VAL A 233 7.59 17.88 5.31
N MET A 234 6.37 18.19 5.74
CA MET A 234 5.15 17.69 5.14
C MET A 234 4.29 18.87 4.74
N ASP A 235 3.94 18.95 3.47
CA ASP A 235 2.92 19.89 3.02
C ASP A 235 1.54 19.24 3.12
N MET A 236 0.72 19.76 4.02
CA MET A 236 -0.65 19.29 4.26
C MET A 236 -1.64 19.74 3.17
N ARG A 237 -1.19 20.58 2.23
CA ARG A 237 -1.98 21.06 1.08
C ARG A 237 -1.52 20.45 -0.24
N ALA A 238 -0.54 19.57 -0.23
CA ALA A 238 -0.10 18.87 -1.43
C ALA A 238 -1.27 18.07 -2.02
N VAL A 239 -1.50 18.28 -3.31
CA VAL A 239 -2.65 17.70 -4.03
C VAL A 239 -2.20 16.51 -4.88
N TYR A 240 -1.07 16.67 -5.57
CA TYR A 240 -0.40 15.61 -6.31
C TYR A 240 0.78 15.10 -5.47
N GLY A 241 0.98 13.79 -5.44
CA GLY A 241 2.04 13.11 -4.70
C GLY A 241 2.38 11.75 -5.28
#